data_AF-A0A2V7V1U5-F1
#
_entry.id   AF-A0A2V7V1U5-F1
#
_cell.length_a   1.000
_cell.length_b   1.000
_cell.length_c   1.000
_cell.angle_alpha   90.00
_cell.angle_beta   90.00
_cell.angle_gamma   90.00
#
_symmetry.space_group_name_H-M   'P 1'
#
loop_
_entity.id
_entity.type
_entity.pdbx_description
1 polymer ?
#
loop_
_entity_poly.entity_id
_entity_poly.type
_entity_poly.pdbx_seq_one_letter_code
_entity_poly.pdbx_strand_id
1 'polypeptide(L)'
;MASTRFTRVRVDDELDLHAFAPRDVPSVVEEYLRACRERGLRLVRVVHGRGRGVQRAEVRRLLRSMTADVESFADAPPASGGWGATVVSLRPAEAEPPAGG
;
A
#
# COMPACT_ATOMS: atom_id res chain seq x y z
N MET A 1 -7.43 23.34 -19.66
CA MET A 1 -6.34 22.34 -19.62
C MET A 1 -6.16 21.90 -18.18
N ALA A 2 -6.35 20.62 -17.87
CA ALA A 2 -6.04 20.09 -16.53
C ALA A 2 -4.51 20.00 -16.39
N SER A 3 -3.95 20.73 -15.43
CA SER A 3 -2.53 20.66 -15.10
C SER A 3 -2.26 19.35 -14.37
N THR A 4 -1.66 18.35 -15.03
CA THR A 4 -1.20 17.13 -14.38
C THR A 4 -0.12 17.48 -13.35
N ARG A 5 -0.39 17.24 -12.06
CA ARG A 5 0.62 17.32 -11.00
C ARG A 5 1.21 15.94 -10.79
N PHE A 6 2.53 15.84 -10.86
CA PHE A 6 3.27 14.62 -10.53
C PHE A 6 3.74 14.69 -9.08
N THR A 7 3.47 13.66 -8.31
CA THR A 7 4.01 13.47 -6.95
C THR A 7 5.07 12.38 -7.02
N ARG A 8 6.32 12.71 -6.69
CA ARG A 8 7.34 11.68 -6.48
C ARG A 8 7.20 11.13 -5.07
N VAL A 9 7.11 9.81 -4.97
CA VAL A 9 7.01 9.08 -3.71
C VAL A 9 8.22 8.17 -3.61
N ARG A 10 8.95 8.25 -2.50
CA ARG A 10 9.98 7.27 -2.19
C ARG A 10 9.27 5.98 -1.78
N VAL A 11 9.71 4.85 -2.33
CA VAL A 11 9.21 3.54 -1.91
C VAL A 11 9.99 3.09 -0.67
N ASP A 12 9.27 2.82 0.40
CA ASP A 12 9.75 2.23 1.66
C ASP A 12 8.63 1.38 2.29
N ASP A 13 8.72 1.07 3.58
CA ASP A 13 7.75 0.26 4.30
C ASP A 13 6.54 1.07 4.80
N GLU A 14 6.38 2.34 4.42
CA GLU A 14 5.25 3.18 4.79
C GLU A 14 4.65 3.93 3.59
N LEU A 15 3.32 3.97 3.51
CA LEU A 15 2.59 4.80 2.55
C LEU A 15 1.61 5.71 3.29
N ASP A 16 1.87 7.02 3.30
CA ASP A 16 0.94 8.01 3.85
C ASP A 16 -0.04 8.51 2.79
N LEU A 17 -1.32 8.16 2.94
CA LEU A 17 -2.38 8.52 2.01
C LEU A 17 -2.91 9.96 2.19
N HIS A 18 -2.51 10.70 3.23
CA HIS A 18 -2.95 12.09 3.43
C HIS A 18 -2.48 13.04 2.31
N ALA A 19 -1.41 12.68 1.59
CA ALA A 19 -0.87 13.46 0.48
C ALA A 19 -1.65 13.26 -0.84
N PHE A 20 -2.59 12.32 -0.91
CA PHE A 20 -3.26 11.93 -2.15
C PHE A 20 -4.74 12.28 -2.13
N ALA A 21 -5.29 12.60 -3.30
CA ALA A 21 -6.73 12.79 -3.41
C ALA A 21 -7.45 11.44 -3.28
N PRO A 22 -8.65 11.39 -2.66
CA PRO A 22 -9.35 10.13 -2.40
C PRO A 22 -9.59 9.25 -3.64
N ARG A 23 -9.79 9.87 -4.82
CA ARG A 23 -9.97 9.15 -6.09
C ARG A 23 -8.72 8.43 -6.58
N ASP A 24 -7.54 8.88 -6.15
CA ASP A 24 -6.23 8.35 -6.58
C ASP A 24 -5.74 7.26 -5.62
N VAL A 25 -6.34 7.15 -4.41
CA VAL A 25 -5.96 6.17 -3.39
C VAL A 25 -5.89 4.74 -3.92
N PRO A 26 -6.87 4.22 -4.70
CA PRO A 26 -6.80 2.84 -5.14
C PRO A 26 -5.57 2.53 -6.00
N SER A 27 -5.31 3.34 -7.03
CA SER A 27 -4.16 3.14 -7.91
C SER A 27 -2.84 3.36 -7.19
N VAL A 28 -2.76 4.37 -6.31
CA VAL A 28 -1.56 4.64 -5.51
C VAL A 28 -1.22 3.47 -4.60
N VAL A 29 -2.21 2.90 -3.90
CA VAL A 29 -1.98 1.74 -3.01
C VAL A 29 -1.53 0.52 -3.81
N GLU A 30 -2.18 0.24 -4.94
CA GLU A 30 -1.83 -0.90 -5.79
C GLU A 30 -0.40 -0.80 -6.33
N GLU A 31 -0.05 0.35 -6.94
CA GLU A 31 1.26 0.57 -7.52
C GLU A 31 2.36 0.59 -6.46
N TYR A 32 2.12 1.23 -5.31
CA TYR A 32 3.11 1.30 -4.23
C TYR A 32 3.40 -0.08 -3.65
N LEU A 33 2.38 -0.89 -3.40
CA LEU A 33 2.58 -2.24 -2.84
C LEU A 33 3.32 -3.17 -3.81
N ARG A 34 3.07 -3.05 -5.12
CA ARG A 34 3.86 -3.77 -6.13
C ARG A 34 5.32 -3.32 -6.12
N ALA A 35 5.57 -2.01 -6.07
CA ALA A 35 6.93 -1.49 -5.98
C ALA A 35 7.65 -1.91 -4.69
N CYS A 36 6.94 -1.99 -3.56
CA CYS A 36 7.47 -2.55 -2.32
C CYS A 36 7.86 -4.04 -2.51
N ARG A 37 6.95 -4.83 -3.06
CA ARG A 37 7.15 -6.27 -3.32
C ARG A 37 8.35 -6.54 -4.22
N GLU A 38 8.51 -5.79 -5.31
CA GLU A 38 9.66 -5.87 -6.23
C GLU A 38 11.00 -5.55 -5.55
N ARG A 39 10.98 -4.68 -4.53
CA ARG A 39 12.16 -4.30 -3.74
C ARG A 39 12.40 -5.22 -2.55
N GLY A 40 11.62 -6.29 -2.41
CA GLY A 40 11.71 -7.24 -1.30
C GLY A 40 11.17 -6.70 0.03
N LEU A 41 10.45 -5.57 0.02
CA LEU A 41 9.75 -5.06 1.20
C LEU A 41 8.46 -5.85 1.37
N ARG A 42 8.40 -6.66 2.44
CA ARG A 42 7.31 -7.62 2.64
C ARG A 42 6.25 -7.14 3.63
N LEU A 43 6.60 -6.21 4.51
CA LEU A 43 5.70 -5.65 5.50
C LEU A 43 5.58 -4.16 5.21
N VAL A 44 4.38 -3.69 4.88
CA VAL A 44 4.12 -2.29 4.51
C VAL A 44 2.98 -1.74 5.34
N ARG A 45 3.13 -0.52 5.86
CA ARG A 45 2.12 0.19 6.62
C ARG A 45 1.47 1.27 5.76
N VAL A 46 0.18 1.12 5.48
CA VAL A 46 -0.63 2.10 4.74
C VAL A 46 -1.39 2.97 5.73
N VAL A 47 -1.00 4.25 5.86
CA VAL A 47 -1.59 5.23 6.77
C VAL A 47 -2.72 5.98 6.06
N HIS A 48 -3.94 5.87 6.58
CA HIS A 48 -5.15 6.51 6.00
C HIS A 48 -5.91 7.40 7.00
N GLY A 49 -5.36 7.54 8.21
CA GLY A 49 -5.94 8.35 9.28
C GLY A 49 -7.16 7.70 9.95
N ARG A 50 -7.60 8.34 11.04
CA ARG A 50 -8.68 7.91 11.95
C ARG A 50 -10.00 8.65 11.69
N GLY A 51 -10.29 9.04 10.45
CA GLY A 51 -11.53 9.74 10.09
C GLY A 51 -12.78 8.85 10.29
N ARG A 52 -13.87 9.05 9.54
CA ARG A 52 -15.08 8.19 9.66
C ARG A 52 -14.91 6.74 9.17
N GLY A 53 -13.68 6.28 8.92
CA GLY A 53 -13.37 4.93 8.44
C GLY A 53 -13.54 4.70 6.94
N VAL A 54 -13.86 5.73 6.15
CA VAL A 54 -14.09 5.61 4.70
C VAL A 54 -12.85 5.12 3.96
N GLN A 55 -11.70 5.81 4.12
CA GLN A 55 -10.46 5.36 3.46
C GLN A 55 -9.99 3.99 3.99
N ARG A 56 -10.12 3.73 5.30
CA ARG A 56 -9.84 2.40 5.86
C ARG A 56 -10.65 1.31 5.15
N ALA A 57 -11.96 1.53 4.96
CA ALA A 57 -12.83 0.56 4.31
C ALA A 57 -12.41 0.35 2.84
N GLU A 58 -12.06 1.42 2.14
CA GLU A 58 -11.63 1.39 0.74
C GLU A 58 -10.29 0.67 0.57
N VAL A 59 -9.28 1.01 1.36
CA VAL A 59 -7.98 0.33 1.37
C VAL A 59 -8.17 -1.17 1.62
N ARG A 60 -8.95 -1.53 2.65
CA ARG A 60 -9.21 -2.95 2.96
C ARG A 60 -10.00 -3.65 1.86
N ARG A 61 -10.89 -2.95 1.13
CA ARG A 61 -11.63 -3.50 -0.01
C ARG A 61 -10.70 -3.82 -1.15
N LEU A 62 -9.81 -2.90 -1.51
CA LEU A 62 -8.77 -3.11 -2.51
C LEU A 62 -7.83 -4.26 -2.12
N LEU A 63 -7.35 -4.30 -0.88
CA LEU A 63 -6.44 -5.37 -0.43
C LEU A 63 -7.07 -6.76 -0.53
N ARG A 64 -8.39 -6.88 -0.36
CA ARG A 64 -9.12 -8.15 -0.57
C ARG A 64 -9.12 -8.61 -2.03
N SER A 65 -9.04 -7.70 -3.00
CA SER A 65 -8.96 -8.08 -4.43
C SER A 65 -7.53 -8.37 -4.89
N MET A 66 -6.51 -7.93 -4.16
CA MET A 66 -5.09 -8.12 -4.51
C MET A 66 -4.52 -9.48 -4.04
N THR A 67 -5.25 -10.58 -4.23
CA THR A 67 -4.89 -11.90 -3.65
C THR A 67 -3.57 -12.50 -4.17
N ALA A 68 -3.13 -12.07 -5.36
CA ALA A 68 -1.85 -12.46 -5.95
C ALA A 68 -0.65 -11.74 -5.32
N ASP A 69 -0.86 -10.52 -4.80
CA ASP A 69 0.20 -9.66 -4.24
C ASP A 69 0.19 -9.68 -2.70
N VAL A 70 -0.99 -9.79 -2.09
CA VAL A 70 -1.20 -9.65 -0.64
C VAL A 70 -1.41 -11.01 0.00
N GLU A 71 -0.64 -11.29 1.05
CA GLU A 71 -0.76 -12.49 1.87
C GLU A 71 -1.76 -12.29 3.01
N SER A 72 -1.66 -11.17 3.73
CA SER A 72 -2.58 -10.82 4.81
C SER A 72 -2.57 -9.33 5.09
N PHE A 73 -3.59 -8.83 5.80
CA PHE A 73 -3.61 -7.45 6.28
C PHE A 73 -4.45 -7.31 7.55
N ALA A 74 -4.07 -6.37 8.41
CA ALA A 74 -4.74 -6.06 9.66
C ALA A 74 -4.66 -4.56 9.96
N ASP A 75 -5.46 -4.08 10.91
CA ASP A 75 -5.19 -2.76 11.49
C ASP A 75 -3.80 -2.80 12.15
N ALA A 76 -3.09 -1.66 12.11
CA ALA A 76 -1.80 -1.58 12.77
C ALA A 76 -1.93 -1.78 14.29
N PRO A 77 -0.87 -2.21 14.98
CA PRO A 77 -0.83 -2.17 16.45
C PRO A 77 -1.15 -0.76 16.98
N PRO A 78 -1.73 -0.62 18.19
CA PRO A 78 -2.06 0.69 18.75
C PRO A 78 -0.87 1.68 18.77
N ALA A 79 0.33 1.18 19.08
CA ALA A 79 1.57 1.96 19.10
C ALA A 79 2.02 2.44 17.71
N SER A 80 1.50 1.84 16.63
CA SER A 80 1.86 2.11 15.24
C SER A 80 0.67 2.70 14.44
N GLY A 81 -0.30 3.32 15.13
CA GLY A 81 -1.41 4.03 14.52
C GLY A 81 -2.78 3.37 14.66
N GLY A 82 -2.85 2.13 15.18
CA GLY A 82 -4.12 1.44 15.39
C GLY A 82 -4.92 1.30 14.09
N TRP A 83 -6.24 1.46 14.19
CA TRP A 83 -7.13 1.51 13.03
C TRP A 83 -6.92 2.72 12.12
N GLY A 84 -5.99 3.64 12.42
CA GLY A 84 -5.58 4.73 11.53
C GLY A 84 -4.63 4.28 10.42
N ALA A 85 -4.11 3.06 10.49
CA ALA A 85 -3.26 2.47 9.49
C ALA A 85 -3.58 0.97 9.31
N THR A 86 -3.29 0.46 8.12
CA THR A 86 -3.38 -0.97 7.79
C THR A 86 -1.97 -1.50 7.55
N VAL A 87 -1.58 -2.56 8.26
CA VAL A 87 -0.35 -3.30 7.99
C VAL A 87 -0.65 -4.41 7.00
N VAL A 88 0.15 -4.48 5.94
CA VAL A 88 0.00 -5.40 4.81
C VAL A 88 1.23 -6.31 4.76
N SER A 89 1.01 -7.64 4.80
CA SER A 89 2.02 -8.63 4.44
C SER A 89 1.87 -8.93 2.95
N LEU A 90 2.92 -8.66 2.18
CA LEU A 90 2.98 -8.94 0.75
C LEU A 90 3.55 -10.34 0.53
N ARG A 91 3.14 -11.00 -0.54
CA ARG A 91 3.78 -12.22 -1.04
C ARG A 91 5.16 -11.89 -1.62
N PRO A 92 6.09 -12.85 -1.75
CA PRO A 92 7.34 -12.60 -2.45
C PRO A 92 7.03 -12.14 -3.89
N ALA A 93 7.90 -11.31 -4.47
CA ALA A 93 7.96 -11.28 -5.92
C ALA A 93 8.26 -12.71 -6.40
N GLU A 94 7.62 -13.17 -7.46
CA GLU A 94 8.13 -14.37 -8.13
C GLU A 94 9.59 -14.04 -8.45
N ALA A 95 10.50 -14.88 -7.97
CA ALA A 95 11.91 -14.68 -8.27
C ALA A 95 11.99 -14.66 -9.79
N GLU A 96 12.46 -13.54 -10.36
CA GLU A 96 12.97 -13.59 -11.72
C GLU A 96 14.01 -14.72 -11.69
N PRO A 97 13.85 -15.79 -12.49
CA PRO A 97 14.86 -16.83 -12.52
C PRO A 97 16.19 -16.14 -12.74
N PRO A 98 17.26 -16.50 -12.00
CA PRO A 98 18.54 -15.84 -12.15
C PRO A 98 18.85 -15.84 -13.64
N ALA A 99 19.02 -14.66 -14.23
CA ALA A 99 19.47 -14.53 -15.60
C ALA A 99 20.72 -15.39 -15.71
N GLY A 100 20.60 -16.49 -16.48
CA GLY A 100 21.51 -17.63 -16.39
C GLY A 100 22.98 -17.22 -16.39
N GLY A 101 23.74 -17.84 -15.50
CA GLY A 101 25.20 -17.88 -15.49
C GLY A 101 25.66 -19.32 -15.57
#